data_AF-A0A7C0VHF1-F1
#
_entry.id   AF-A0A7C0VHF1-F1
#
_cell.length_a   1.000
_cell.length_b   1.000
_cell.length_c   1.000
_cell.angle_alpha   90.00
_cell.angle_beta   90.00
_cell.angle_gamma   90.00
#
_symmetry.space_group_name_H-M   'P 1'
#
loop_
_entity.id
_entity.type
_entity.pdbx_description
1 polymer ?
#
loop_
_entity_poly.entity_id
_entity_poly.type
_entity_poly.pdbx_seq_one_letter_code
_entity_poly.pdbx_strand_id
1 'polypeptide(L)'
;MKLSPKKLIFSLLQFGLWGCTLALLCWGELCCLNQEKFSSPATNFTHLSSPSIRIAITDSGLGGLSIAAHLVKRMKMAKAYREGEIIFYNALFSSQGGYNTLSRREDKIKIFHSALTSLERRYNPDLIIIGCNTLSVLFPETPFARQSKIPVWTIVEPGLEMLTTALRQHPEALVIIYGTPTTIKEGTYQEKLIRRGFLPERIVAQACPELEIYIERWFDQEETQWLIQGYIDESWQQIPNPQAPIIASLNCTHYAYVLPFWEKALSNSRHKLVALLNPNLKLIDPLFPEQLNHRFSKCSIKVKVVSMVPIPPETIDSIGRALNPISPATATALQQYELIPDLFEWQKYLHLPQNLDQEN
;
A
#
# COMPACT_ATOMS: atom_id res chain seq x y z
N MET A 1 -50.95 1.13 45.35
CA MET A 1 -50.96 1.29 46.82
C MET A 1 -50.44 -0.01 47.42
N LYS A 2 -49.28 0.06 48.09
CA LYS A 2 -48.61 -0.93 48.97
C LYS A 2 -48.79 -2.44 48.69
N LEU A 3 -47.67 -3.14 48.55
CA LEU A 3 -47.28 -4.23 49.46
C LEU A 3 -45.77 -4.57 49.28
N SER A 4 -45.11 -4.76 50.41
CA SER A 4 -43.81 -5.39 50.64
C SER A 4 -43.97 -6.23 51.93
N PRO A 5 -43.01 -7.04 52.40
CA PRO A 5 -41.93 -7.78 51.74
C PRO A 5 -41.75 -9.22 52.32
N LYS A 6 -40.78 -9.98 51.78
CA LYS A 6 -39.99 -11.05 52.44
C LYS A 6 -40.72 -12.31 52.97
N LYS A 7 -40.43 -13.46 52.34
CA LYS A 7 -39.86 -14.69 52.95
C LYS A 7 -39.90 -15.84 51.91
N LEU A 8 -38.74 -16.27 51.42
CA LEU A 8 -38.34 -17.68 51.49
C LEU A 8 -36.86 -17.79 51.08
N ILE A 9 -36.05 -18.24 52.03
CA ILE A 9 -34.67 -18.67 51.86
C ILE A 9 -34.69 -20.20 51.77
N PHE A 10 -33.69 -20.75 51.09
CA PHE A 10 -33.23 -22.16 51.09
C PHE A 10 -33.85 -23.10 50.07
N SER A 11 -33.08 -23.36 49.01
CA SER A 11 -32.61 -24.70 48.61
C SER A 11 -32.52 -24.81 47.09
N LEU A 12 -31.32 -24.65 46.52
CA LEU A 12 -30.80 -25.37 45.34
C LEU A 12 -29.48 -24.70 44.91
N LEU A 13 -28.45 -24.97 45.70
CA LEU A 13 -27.06 -24.64 45.40
C LEU A 13 -26.31 -25.97 45.25
N GLN A 14 -26.56 -26.65 44.13
CA GLN A 14 -25.76 -27.76 43.61
C GLN A 14 -26.26 -28.08 42.19
N PHE A 15 -25.33 -28.29 41.27
CA PHE A 15 -25.46 -28.34 39.81
C PHE A 15 -25.31 -26.98 39.08
N GLY A 16 -24.08 -26.74 38.62
CA GLY A 16 -23.77 -25.61 37.74
C GLY A 16 -22.28 -25.21 37.70
N LEU A 17 -21.37 -26.01 38.25
CA LEU A 17 -19.95 -25.94 37.90
C LEU A 17 -19.64 -27.20 37.08
N TRP A 18 -19.63 -27.04 35.76
CA TRP A 18 -18.93 -27.82 34.72
C TRP A 18 -19.64 -27.54 33.39
N GLY A 19 -19.28 -26.42 32.74
CA GLY A 19 -19.94 -26.04 31.49
C GLY A 19 -19.52 -24.72 30.85
N CYS A 20 -18.43 -24.07 31.25
CA CYS A 20 -17.97 -22.83 30.61
C CYS A 20 -16.48 -22.76 30.26
N THR A 21 -15.72 -23.86 30.37
CA THR A 21 -14.27 -23.86 30.08
C THR A 21 -13.88 -24.48 28.73
N LEU A 22 -14.84 -24.88 27.89
CA LEU A 22 -14.56 -25.50 26.58
C LEU A 22 -14.93 -24.65 25.35
N ALA A 23 -15.50 -23.46 25.52
CA ALA A 23 -15.86 -22.57 24.39
C ALA A 23 -14.80 -21.47 24.10
N LEU A 24 -13.73 -21.38 24.88
CA LEU A 24 -12.69 -20.34 24.75
C LEU A 24 -11.40 -20.84 24.08
N LEU A 25 -11.31 -22.12 23.70
CA LEU A 25 -10.10 -22.72 23.13
C LEU A 25 -10.17 -22.99 21.62
N CYS A 26 -11.34 -22.88 20.96
CA CYS A 26 -11.46 -23.16 19.52
C CYS A 26 -11.57 -21.94 18.59
N TRP A 27 -11.55 -20.71 19.11
CA TRP A 27 -11.44 -19.50 18.26
C TRP A 27 -10.05 -18.86 18.23
N GLY A 28 -9.13 -19.26 19.11
CA GLY A 28 -7.76 -18.75 19.11
C GLY A 28 -6.83 -19.40 18.08
N GLU A 29 -7.10 -20.65 17.69
CA GLU A 29 -6.16 -21.44 16.87
C GLU A 29 -6.37 -21.30 15.36
N LEU A 30 -7.56 -20.89 14.89
CA LEU A 30 -7.80 -20.68 13.45
C LEU A 30 -7.23 -19.34 12.91
N CYS A 31 -6.99 -18.34 13.77
CA CYS A 31 -6.41 -17.05 13.36
C CYS A 31 -4.88 -17.02 13.36
N CYS A 32 -4.21 -18.02 13.95
CA CYS A 32 -2.75 -18.03 14.08
C CYS A 32 -2.02 -18.73 12.93
N LEU A 33 -2.74 -19.42 12.03
CA LEU A 33 -2.14 -20.32 11.02
C LEU A 33 -1.69 -19.65 9.71
N ASN A 34 -1.75 -18.32 9.57
CA ASN A 34 -1.35 -17.63 8.33
C ASN A 34 -0.38 -16.45 8.49
N GLN A 35 0.15 -16.19 9.69
CA GLN A 35 1.02 -15.03 9.92
C GLN A 35 2.48 -15.25 9.52
N GLU A 36 2.94 -16.47 9.27
CA GLU A 36 4.36 -16.76 9.04
C GLU A 36 4.85 -16.63 7.58
N LYS A 37 3.99 -16.26 6.61
CA LYS A 37 4.39 -16.20 5.19
C LYS A 37 4.74 -14.82 4.63
N PHE A 38 4.76 -13.77 5.45
CA PHE A 38 5.23 -12.45 5.03
C PHE A 38 6.58 -12.16 5.66
N SER A 39 7.61 -12.76 5.07
CA SER A 39 9.00 -12.53 5.46
C SER A 39 9.38 -11.06 5.21
N SER A 40 10.15 -10.49 6.15
CA SER A 40 10.88 -9.26 5.93
C SER A 40 11.68 -9.38 4.62
N PRO A 41 11.67 -8.35 3.74
CA PRO A 41 12.22 -8.44 2.38
C PRO A 41 13.73 -8.72 2.31
N ALA A 42 14.46 -8.69 3.42
CA ALA A 42 15.93 -8.69 3.40
C ALA A 42 16.61 -10.07 3.54
N THR A 43 16.04 -11.08 4.21
CA THR A 43 16.88 -12.19 4.69
C THR A 43 17.02 -13.40 3.78
N ASN A 44 16.17 -13.60 2.76
CA ASN A 44 16.21 -14.82 1.93
C ASN A 44 15.97 -14.60 0.41
N PHE A 45 16.20 -13.40 -0.12
CA PHE A 45 16.05 -13.17 -1.57
C PHE A 45 17.27 -13.72 -2.34
N THR A 46 17.18 -14.98 -2.78
CA THR A 46 18.25 -15.74 -3.46
C THR A 46 18.72 -15.11 -4.78
N HIS A 47 17.89 -14.28 -5.42
CA HIS A 47 18.25 -13.62 -6.67
C HIS A 47 19.21 -12.42 -6.50
N LEU A 48 19.52 -11.97 -5.28
CA LEU A 48 20.55 -10.95 -5.05
C LEU A 48 21.93 -11.37 -5.59
N SER A 49 22.21 -12.67 -5.68
CA SER A 49 23.47 -13.18 -6.25
C SER A 49 23.45 -13.33 -7.78
N SER A 50 22.32 -13.18 -8.45
CA SER A 50 22.25 -13.28 -9.92
C SER A 50 22.89 -12.06 -10.60
N PRO A 51 23.57 -12.20 -11.76
CA PRO A 51 24.02 -11.06 -12.56
C PRO A 51 22.88 -10.36 -13.30
N SER A 52 21.75 -11.03 -13.50
CA SER A 52 20.57 -10.52 -14.19
C SER A 52 19.33 -10.61 -13.29
N ILE A 53 18.43 -9.63 -13.38
CA ILE A 53 17.19 -9.62 -12.60
C ILE A 53 16.01 -9.05 -13.39
N ARG A 54 14.85 -9.70 -13.28
CA ARG A 54 13.56 -9.20 -13.78
C ARG A 54 12.66 -8.85 -12.60
N ILE A 55 12.28 -7.59 -12.49
CA ILE A 55 11.41 -7.07 -11.42
C ILE A 55 10.13 -6.55 -12.06
N ALA A 56 8.99 -7.06 -11.59
CA ALA A 56 7.70 -6.46 -11.91
C ALA A 56 7.27 -5.52 -10.78
N ILE A 57 6.88 -4.30 -11.10
CA ILE A 57 6.28 -3.34 -10.17
C ILE A 57 4.82 -3.17 -10.56
N THR A 58 3.89 -3.43 -9.66
CA THR A 58 2.46 -3.24 -9.90
C THR A 58 1.85 -2.17 -9.02
N ASP A 59 0.96 -1.39 -9.61
CA ASP A 59 0.23 -0.29 -8.98
C ASP A 59 -1.18 -0.19 -9.58
N SER A 60 -2.15 0.36 -8.85
CA SER A 60 -3.53 0.54 -9.34
C SER A 60 -3.73 1.83 -10.15
N GLY A 61 -2.66 2.59 -10.38
CA GLY A 61 -2.56 3.74 -11.25
C GLY A 61 -1.11 3.90 -11.70
N LEU A 62 -0.61 5.12 -11.80
CA LEU A 62 0.75 5.43 -12.27
C LEU A 62 1.73 5.85 -11.17
N GLY A 63 1.29 5.85 -9.91
CA GLY A 63 2.10 6.24 -8.74
C GLY A 63 3.39 5.42 -8.61
N GLY A 64 3.29 4.11 -8.83
CA GLY A 64 4.43 3.19 -8.73
C GLY A 64 5.52 3.39 -9.79
N LEU A 65 5.29 4.20 -10.84
CA LEU A 65 6.37 4.58 -11.77
C LEU A 65 7.46 5.40 -11.08
N SER A 66 7.13 6.13 -10.02
CA SER A 66 8.13 6.82 -9.18
C SER A 66 9.12 5.82 -8.54
N ILE A 67 8.61 4.67 -8.09
CA ILE A 67 9.41 3.57 -7.54
C ILE A 67 10.26 2.96 -8.66
N ALA A 68 9.67 2.71 -9.83
CA ALA A 68 10.38 2.19 -11.00
C ALA A 68 11.54 3.12 -11.43
N ALA A 69 11.32 4.42 -11.48
CA ALA A 69 12.35 5.39 -11.85
C ALA A 69 13.51 5.41 -10.85
N HIS A 70 13.22 5.38 -9.54
CA HIS A 70 14.26 5.32 -8.52
C HIS A 70 14.98 3.97 -8.52
N LEU A 71 14.29 2.87 -8.80
CA LEU A 71 14.90 1.56 -8.96
C LEU A 71 15.90 1.57 -10.12
N VAL A 72 15.52 2.06 -11.30
CA VAL A 72 16.43 2.23 -12.46
C VAL A 72 17.66 3.05 -12.07
N LYS A 73 17.45 4.20 -11.43
CA LYS A 73 18.53 5.10 -11.01
C LYS A 73 19.50 4.39 -10.06
N ARG A 74 18.98 3.74 -9.01
CA ARG A 74 19.80 3.02 -8.02
C ARG A 74 20.54 1.83 -8.62
N MET A 75 19.90 1.04 -9.48
CA MET A 75 20.57 -0.07 -10.19
C MET A 75 21.74 0.43 -11.05
N LYS A 76 21.59 1.54 -11.77
CA LYS A 76 22.68 2.13 -12.57
C LYS A 76 23.81 2.68 -11.71
N MET A 77 23.48 3.35 -10.61
CA MET A 77 24.47 3.93 -9.69
C MET A 77 25.27 2.85 -8.95
N ALA A 78 24.56 1.91 -8.33
CA ALA A 78 25.17 0.83 -7.56
C ALA A 78 25.86 -0.20 -8.46
N LYS A 79 25.43 -0.36 -9.72
CA LYS A 79 25.90 -1.41 -10.63
C LYS A 79 25.86 -2.81 -9.99
N ALA A 80 24.83 -3.04 -9.17
CA ALA A 80 24.61 -4.28 -8.44
C ALA A 80 24.28 -5.47 -9.35
N TYR A 81 23.71 -5.17 -10.52
CA TYR A 81 23.32 -6.13 -11.56
C TYR A 81 23.94 -5.73 -12.89
N ARG A 82 24.32 -6.72 -13.70
CA ARG A 82 24.80 -6.51 -15.07
C ARG A 82 23.62 -6.15 -15.98
N GLU A 83 22.51 -6.85 -15.83
CA GLU A 83 21.31 -6.69 -16.63
C GLU A 83 20.06 -6.62 -15.74
N GLY A 84 19.18 -5.66 -16.02
CA GLY A 84 17.92 -5.47 -15.33
C GLY A 84 16.77 -5.35 -16.32
N GLU A 85 15.65 -5.97 -16.02
CA GLU A 85 14.38 -5.74 -16.71
C GLU A 85 13.32 -5.32 -15.68
N ILE A 86 12.76 -4.13 -15.85
CA ILE A 86 11.72 -3.59 -14.98
C ILE A 86 10.43 -3.53 -15.78
N ILE A 87 9.42 -4.30 -15.36
CA ILE A 87 8.08 -4.26 -15.91
C ILE A 87 7.19 -3.48 -14.94
N PHE A 88 6.77 -2.28 -15.32
CA PHE A 88 5.67 -1.61 -14.66
C PHE A 88 4.34 -2.15 -15.21
N TYR A 89 3.58 -2.82 -14.34
CA TYR A 89 2.30 -3.44 -14.66
C TYR A 89 1.16 -2.67 -14.01
N ASN A 90 0.46 -1.87 -14.81
CA ASN A 90 -0.70 -1.12 -14.35
C ASN A 90 -1.87 -2.08 -14.11
N ALA A 91 -2.26 -2.22 -12.85
CA ALA A 91 -3.39 -3.05 -12.42
C ALA A 91 -4.73 -2.29 -12.46
N LEU A 92 -4.76 -1.05 -12.95
CA LEU A 92 -6.01 -0.36 -13.28
C LEU A 92 -6.73 -1.11 -14.42
N PHE A 93 -8.02 -1.35 -14.23
CA PHE A 93 -8.81 -2.21 -15.12
C PHE A 93 -9.90 -1.47 -15.92
N SER A 94 -10.25 -0.24 -15.53
CA SER A 94 -11.27 0.57 -16.21
C SER A 94 -10.90 2.06 -16.18
N SER A 95 -11.20 2.77 -17.27
CA SER A 95 -11.09 4.23 -17.34
C SER A 95 -12.21 4.95 -16.57
N GLN A 96 -13.29 4.25 -16.23
CA GLN A 96 -14.43 4.79 -15.48
C GLN A 96 -14.24 4.68 -13.96
N GLY A 97 -13.14 4.07 -13.50
CA GLY A 97 -12.84 3.90 -12.08
C GLY A 97 -11.92 2.72 -11.79
N GLY A 98 -11.25 2.75 -10.64
CA GLY A 98 -10.33 1.70 -10.19
C GLY A 98 -10.79 1.00 -8.92
N TYR A 99 -9.83 0.48 -8.14
CA TYR A 99 -10.15 -0.26 -6.91
C TYR A 99 -10.89 0.57 -5.86
N ASN A 100 -10.68 1.89 -5.81
CA ASN A 100 -11.37 2.77 -4.86
C ASN A 100 -12.86 2.96 -5.19
N THR A 101 -13.30 2.73 -6.44
CA THR A 101 -14.71 2.88 -6.83
C THR A 101 -15.54 1.61 -6.61
N LEU A 102 -14.88 0.46 -6.39
CA LEU A 102 -15.56 -0.79 -6.07
C LEU A 102 -16.11 -0.77 -4.63
N SER A 103 -17.39 -1.11 -4.48
CA SER A 103 -18.07 -1.14 -3.19
C SER A 103 -17.70 -2.36 -2.36
N ARG A 104 -17.54 -3.53 -3.00
CA ARG A 104 -17.25 -4.81 -2.34
C ARG A 104 -15.77 -5.08 -2.28
N ARG A 105 -15.29 -5.47 -1.11
CA ARG A 105 -13.89 -5.81 -0.86
C ARG A 105 -13.49 -7.09 -1.61
N GLU A 106 -14.39 -8.06 -1.70
CA GLU A 106 -14.16 -9.34 -2.36
C GLU A 106 -13.87 -9.16 -3.85
N ASP A 107 -14.55 -8.21 -4.50
CA ASP A 107 -14.36 -7.93 -5.92
C ASP A 107 -12.97 -7.32 -6.17
N LYS A 108 -12.53 -6.40 -5.29
CA LYS A 108 -11.16 -5.86 -5.31
C LYS A 108 -10.11 -6.97 -5.22
N ILE A 109 -10.30 -7.92 -4.29
CA ILE A 109 -9.39 -9.05 -4.07
C ILE A 109 -9.36 -9.97 -5.30
N LYS A 110 -10.51 -10.34 -5.85
CA LYS A 110 -10.60 -11.23 -7.03
C LYS A 110 -9.98 -10.61 -8.28
N ILE A 111 -10.24 -9.33 -8.53
CA ILE A 111 -9.65 -8.60 -9.65
C ILE A 111 -8.14 -8.50 -9.46
N PHE A 112 -7.66 -8.15 -8.26
CA PHE A 112 -6.22 -8.04 -8.03
C PHE A 112 -5.50 -9.40 -8.15
N HIS A 113 -6.12 -10.49 -7.66
CA HIS A 113 -5.62 -11.85 -7.88
C HIS A 113 -5.49 -12.17 -9.37
N SER A 114 -6.49 -11.82 -10.19
CA SER A 114 -6.43 -11.98 -11.65
C SER A 114 -5.28 -11.19 -12.28
N ALA A 115 -5.08 -9.94 -11.85
CA ALA A 115 -3.98 -9.10 -12.31
C ALA A 115 -2.60 -9.72 -12.00
N LEU A 116 -2.38 -10.16 -10.76
CA LEU A 116 -1.12 -10.81 -10.35
C LEU A 116 -0.87 -12.13 -11.08
N THR A 117 -1.91 -12.95 -11.25
CA THR A 117 -1.82 -14.22 -11.98
C THR A 117 -1.43 -14.01 -13.44
N SER A 118 -2.01 -12.99 -14.08
CA SER A 118 -1.65 -12.65 -15.46
C SER A 118 -0.24 -12.06 -15.56
N LEU A 119 0.18 -11.24 -14.59
CA LEU A 119 1.54 -10.71 -14.49
C LEU A 119 2.57 -11.84 -14.39
N GLU A 120 2.39 -12.78 -13.47
CA GLU A 120 3.26 -13.96 -13.32
C GLU A 120 3.31 -14.77 -14.62
N ARG A 121 2.15 -15.09 -15.21
CA ARG A 121 2.08 -15.88 -16.45
C ARG A 121 2.75 -15.19 -17.65
N ARG A 122 2.54 -13.88 -17.82
CA ARG A 122 3.02 -13.13 -19.00
C ARG A 122 4.51 -12.79 -18.91
N TYR A 123 5.04 -12.52 -17.72
CA TYR A 123 6.40 -11.98 -17.56
C TYR A 123 7.34 -12.85 -16.74
N ASN A 124 6.82 -13.75 -15.89
CA ASN A 124 7.59 -14.63 -15.01
C ASN A 124 8.77 -13.90 -14.33
N PRO A 125 8.51 -12.85 -13.51
CA PRO A 125 9.57 -12.06 -12.87
C PRO A 125 10.26 -12.83 -11.74
N ASP A 126 11.47 -12.42 -11.41
CA ASP A 126 12.21 -12.91 -10.23
C ASP A 126 11.64 -12.32 -8.93
N LEU A 127 11.00 -11.15 -9.01
CA LEU A 127 10.40 -10.42 -7.89
C LEU A 127 9.19 -9.61 -8.36
N ILE A 128 8.11 -9.65 -7.57
CA ILE A 128 6.99 -8.71 -7.70
C ILE A 128 7.06 -7.69 -6.57
N ILE A 129 6.97 -6.42 -6.91
CA ILE A 129 6.86 -5.31 -5.98
C ILE A 129 5.47 -4.70 -6.14
N ILE A 130 4.66 -4.78 -5.08
CA ILE A 130 3.38 -4.08 -5.00
C ILE A 130 3.66 -2.72 -4.37
N GLY A 131 3.84 -1.72 -5.22
CA GLY A 131 4.08 -0.35 -4.77
C GLY A 131 2.81 0.29 -4.18
N CYS A 132 1.65 -0.04 -4.75
CA CYS A 132 0.39 0.57 -4.34
C CYS A 132 -0.03 0.18 -2.92
N ASN A 133 -0.31 1.18 -2.09
CA ASN A 133 -0.82 0.98 -0.72
C ASN A 133 -2.18 0.27 -0.72
N THR A 134 -3.12 0.70 -1.58
CA THR A 134 -4.44 0.07 -1.75
C THR A 134 -4.32 -1.41 -2.07
N LEU A 135 -3.47 -1.78 -3.03
CA LEU A 135 -3.28 -3.18 -3.42
C LEU A 135 -2.54 -3.96 -2.35
N SER A 136 -1.60 -3.34 -1.64
CA SER A 136 -0.82 -3.97 -0.59
C SER A 136 -1.66 -4.38 0.62
N VAL A 137 -2.68 -3.60 1.01
CA VAL A 137 -3.58 -3.97 2.12
C VAL A 137 -4.56 -5.10 1.73
N LEU A 138 -4.84 -5.27 0.44
CA LEU A 138 -5.69 -6.34 -0.09
C LEU A 138 -4.89 -7.63 -0.40
N PHE A 139 -3.60 -7.50 -0.70
CA PHE A 139 -2.73 -8.59 -1.14
C PHE A 139 -2.79 -9.85 -0.27
N PRO A 140 -2.71 -9.77 1.09
CA PRO A 140 -2.64 -10.97 1.93
C PRO A 140 -3.82 -11.93 1.78
N GLU A 141 -4.97 -11.43 1.32
CA GLU A 141 -6.21 -12.20 1.17
C GLU A 141 -6.39 -12.79 -0.24
N THR A 142 -5.52 -12.41 -1.18
CA THR A 142 -5.56 -12.95 -2.54
C THR A 142 -5.14 -14.42 -2.54
N PRO A 143 -5.76 -15.30 -3.36
CA PRO A 143 -5.24 -16.65 -3.57
C PRO A 143 -3.78 -16.65 -4.06
N PHE A 144 -3.39 -15.63 -4.83
CA PHE A 144 -2.01 -15.46 -5.32
C PHE A 144 -0.99 -15.45 -4.17
N ALA A 145 -1.25 -14.70 -3.09
CA ALA A 145 -0.35 -14.61 -1.94
C ALA A 145 -0.07 -15.97 -1.28
N ARG A 146 -1.00 -16.94 -1.41
CA ARG A 146 -0.84 -18.29 -0.86
C ARG A 146 -0.22 -19.28 -1.85
N GLN A 147 -0.39 -19.05 -3.16
CA GLN A 147 -0.11 -20.00 -4.23
C GLN A 147 1.20 -19.71 -4.99
N SER A 148 1.53 -18.45 -5.21
CA SER A 148 2.70 -18.09 -6.00
C SER A 148 4.00 -18.41 -5.26
N LYS A 149 5.01 -18.82 -6.02
CA LYS A 149 6.38 -19.03 -5.52
C LYS A 149 7.27 -17.81 -5.74
N ILE A 150 6.80 -16.84 -6.53
CA ILE A 150 7.54 -15.61 -6.79
C ILE A 150 7.50 -14.78 -5.50
N PRO A 151 8.65 -14.30 -4.99
CA PRO A 151 8.65 -13.42 -3.84
C PRO A 151 7.89 -12.13 -4.17
N VAL A 152 7.08 -11.67 -3.22
CA VAL A 152 6.29 -10.45 -3.35
C VAL A 152 6.63 -9.51 -2.21
N TRP A 153 7.06 -8.30 -2.54
CA TRP A 153 7.29 -7.23 -1.57
C TRP A 153 6.19 -6.20 -1.65
N THR A 154 5.70 -5.76 -0.49
CA THR A 154 4.62 -4.77 -0.40
C THR A 154 5.08 -3.56 0.39
N ILE A 155 4.50 -2.39 0.07
CA ILE A 155 4.90 -1.11 0.67
C ILE A 155 4.53 -0.97 2.16
N VAL A 156 3.62 -1.82 2.66
CA VAL A 156 3.05 -1.70 4.00
C VAL A 156 4.08 -1.90 5.10
N GLU A 157 4.91 -2.95 5.02
CA GLU A 157 5.87 -3.23 6.08
C GLU A 157 7.01 -2.19 6.15
N PRO A 158 7.66 -1.78 5.04
CA PRO A 158 8.60 -0.67 5.04
C PRO A 158 7.98 0.64 5.58
N GLY A 159 6.72 0.93 5.24
CA GLY A 159 6.01 2.09 5.78
C GLY A 159 5.77 2.00 7.28
N LEU A 160 5.43 0.82 7.80
CA LEU A 160 5.25 0.59 9.23
C LEU A 160 6.56 0.69 10.03
N GLU A 161 7.67 0.24 9.46
CA GLU A 161 8.99 0.41 10.07
C GLU A 161 9.35 1.90 10.20
N MET A 162 9.12 2.70 9.15
CA MET A 162 9.33 4.15 9.18
C MET A 162 8.44 4.82 10.23
N LEU A 163 7.14 4.50 10.24
CA LEU A 163 6.18 5.02 11.21
C LEU A 163 6.58 4.68 12.65
N THR A 164 6.89 3.41 12.91
CA THR A 164 7.28 2.92 14.24
C THR A 164 8.56 3.60 14.73
N THR A 165 9.53 3.80 13.83
CA THR A 165 10.78 4.50 14.16
C THR A 165 10.51 5.95 14.52
N ALA A 166 9.74 6.67 13.70
CA ALA A 166 9.42 8.08 13.94
C ALA A 166 8.61 8.27 15.24
N LEU A 167 7.60 7.43 15.49
CA LEU A 167 6.77 7.50 16.71
C LEU A 167 7.56 7.20 18.01
N ARG A 168 8.64 6.40 17.92
CA ARG A 168 9.56 6.15 19.04
C ARG A 168 10.54 7.30 19.26
N GLN A 169 11.01 7.91 18.17
CA GLN A 169 11.89 9.09 18.24
C GLN A 169 11.16 10.34 18.75
N HIS A 170 9.86 10.43 18.47
CA HIS A 170 8.99 11.54 18.88
C HIS A 170 7.80 11.02 19.71
N PRO A 171 8.02 10.64 20.98
CA PRO A 171 6.97 10.11 21.85
C PRO A 171 5.82 11.09 22.12
N GLU A 172 6.07 12.40 21.98
CA GLU A 172 5.10 13.48 22.11
C GLU A 172 4.22 13.69 20.88
N ALA A 173 4.63 13.16 19.72
CA ALA A 173 3.95 13.39 18.46
C ALA A 173 2.80 12.41 18.23
N LEU A 174 1.77 12.85 17.51
CA LEU A 174 0.80 11.97 16.86
C LEU A 174 1.21 11.75 15.41
N VAL A 175 0.73 10.67 14.80
CA VAL A 175 0.88 10.41 13.38
C VAL A 175 -0.43 10.68 12.66
N ILE A 176 -0.35 11.32 11.50
CA ILE A 176 -1.42 11.41 10.51
C ILE A 176 -1.01 10.58 9.29
N ILE A 177 -1.79 9.56 9.00
CA ILE A 177 -1.63 8.66 7.86
C ILE A 177 -2.54 9.15 6.74
N TYR A 178 -1.97 9.70 5.68
CA TYR A 178 -2.71 10.13 4.49
C TYR A 178 -2.73 8.99 3.48
N GLY A 179 -3.88 8.65 2.94
CA GLY A 179 -3.97 7.59 1.94
C GLY A 179 -5.28 7.59 1.17
N THR A 180 -5.42 6.65 0.26
CA THR A 180 -6.66 6.46 -0.51
C THR A 180 -7.80 6.01 0.41
N PRO A 181 -9.07 6.20 0.02
CA PRO A 181 -10.22 5.71 0.78
C PRO A 181 -10.13 4.23 1.14
N THR A 182 -9.69 3.36 0.22
CA THR A 182 -9.51 1.93 0.53
C THR A 182 -8.39 1.72 1.55
N THR A 183 -7.22 2.36 1.38
CA THR A 183 -6.09 2.21 2.31
C THR A 183 -6.49 2.56 3.74
N ILE A 184 -7.22 3.67 3.92
CA ILE A 184 -7.65 4.14 5.23
C ILE A 184 -8.77 3.28 5.80
N LYS A 185 -9.76 2.90 4.97
CA LYS A 185 -10.90 2.06 5.38
C LYS A 185 -10.47 0.67 5.85
N GLU A 186 -9.45 0.07 5.23
CA GLU A 186 -8.96 -1.26 5.62
C GLU A 186 -8.27 -1.25 7.00
N GLY A 187 -7.95 -0.08 7.58
CA GLY A 187 -7.46 0.04 8.95
C GLY A 187 -6.09 -0.63 9.23
N THR A 188 -5.43 -1.14 8.20
CA THR A 188 -4.26 -2.03 8.34
C THR A 188 -3.10 -1.35 9.04
N TYR A 189 -2.82 -0.08 8.73
CA TYR A 189 -1.73 0.66 9.38
C TYR A 189 -2.06 0.94 10.84
N GLN A 190 -3.27 1.41 11.14
CA GLN A 190 -3.72 1.70 12.50
C GLN A 190 -3.66 0.44 13.37
N GLU A 191 -4.25 -0.66 12.90
CA GLU A 191 -4.25 -1.94 13.61
C GLU A 191 -2.81 -2.42 13.89
N LYS A 192 -1.93 -2.38 12.88
CA LYS A 192 -0.55 -2.83 13.01
C LYS A 192 0.32 -1.91 13.89
N LEU A 193 0.00 -0.62 13.99
CA LEU A 193 0.65 0.29 14.95
C LEU A 193 0.16 0.02 16.38
N ILE A 194 -1.14 -0.19 16.58
CA ILE A 194 -1.71 -0.52 17.89
C ILE A 194 -1.13 -1.84 18.41
N ARG A 195 -1.05 -2.88 17.56
CA ARG A 195 -0.39 -4.15 17.89
C ARG A 195 1.10 -3.99 18.26
N ARG A 196 1.77 -2.94 17.77
CA ARG A 196 3.17 -2.60 18.11
C ARG A 196 3.28 -1.74 19.39
N GLY A 197 2.17 -1.47 20.08
CA GLY A 197 2.12 -0.80 21.38
C GLY A 197 1.89 0.71 21.32
N PHE A 198 1.50 1.27 20.17
CA PHE A 198 1.14 2.68 20.07
C PHE A 198 -0.33 2.89 20.44
N LEU A 199 -0.60 3.98 21.17
CA LEU A 199 -1.95 4.31 21.62
C LEU A 199 -2.84 4.76 20.44
N PRO A 200 -4.10 4.28 20.34
CA PRO A 200 -5.01 4.64 19.25
C PRO A 200 -5.19 6.16 19.06
N GLU A 201 -5.25 6.94 20.15
CA GLU A 201 -5.40 8.39 20.13
C GLU A 201 -4.20 9.14 19.51
N ARG A 202 -3.06 8.46 19.31
CA ARG A 202 -1.90 9.02 18.60
C ARG A 202 -1.96 8.77 17.09
N ILE A 203 -2.99 8.10 16.58
CA ILE A 203 -3.07 7.66 15.19
C ILE A 203 -4.31 8.26 14.54
N VAL A 204 -4.09 9.25 13.67
CA VAL A 204 -5.12 9.84 12.81
C VAL A 204 -4.97 9.24 11.41
N ALA A 205 -6.09 8.90 10.77
CA ALA A 205 -6.11 8.32 9.44
C ALA A 205 -6.99 9.16 8.52
N GLN A 206 -6.37 9.85 7.57
CA GLN A 206 -7.03 10.78 6.66
C GLN A 206 -7.13 10.17 5.26
N ALA A 207 -8.36 9.98 4.80
CA ALA A 207 -8.61 9.62 3.41
C ALA A 207 -8.50 10.86 2.51
N CYS A 208 -7.80 10.73 1.39
CA CYS A 208 -7.66 11.79 0.38
C CYS A 208 -8.22 11.26 -0.94
N PRO A 209 -9.55 11.18 -1.10
CA PRO A 209 -10.18 10.71 -2.33
C PRO A 209 -9.75 11.55 -3.54
N GLU A 210 -9.60 10.93 -4.71
CA GLU A 210 -9.31 11.61 -5.99
C GLU A 210 -7.97 12.35 -6.09
N LEU A 211 -7.23 12.54 -5.00
CA LEU A 211 -5.94 13.22 -5.03
C LEU A 211 -4.96 12.55 -5.99
N GLU A 212 -5.00 11.21 -6.11
CA GLU A 212 -4.21 10.47 -7.09
C GLU A 212 -4.49 10.89 -8.54
N ILE A 213 -5.75 11.22 -8.87
CA ILE A 213 -6.19 11.63 -10.21
C ILE A 213 -5.67 13.03 -10.52
N TYR A 214 -5.78 13.95 -9.55
CA TYR A 214 -5.24 15.31 -9.69
C TYR A 214 -3.72 15.28 -9.86
N ILE A 215 -3.02 14.45 -9.10
CA ILE A 215 -1.56 14.30 -9.24
C ILE A 215 -1.20 13.73 -10.62
N GLU A 216 -1.93 12.74 -11.14
CA GLU A 216 -1.66 12.16 -12.46
C GLU A 216 -1.79 13.18 -13.60
N ARG A 217 -2.74 14.10 -13.49
CA ARG A 217 -2.98 15.12 -14.53
C ARG A 217 -2.14 16.37 -14.32
N TRP A 218 -1.92 16.77 -13.07
CA TRP A 218 -1.49 18.11 -12.69
C TRP A 218 -0.60 18.12 -11.44
N PHE A 219 0.44 17.27 -11.38
CA PHE A 219 1.30 17.17 -10.20
C PHE A 219 1.92 18.50 -9.76
N ASP A 220 2.08 19.45 -10.68
CA ASP A 220 2.76 20.73 -10.47
C ASP A 220 1.83 21.96 -10.51
N GLN A 221 0.51 21.77 -10.51
CA GLN A 221 -0.46 22.88 -10.57
C GLN A 221 -1.05 23.25 -9.20
N GLU A 222 -1.56 24.47 -9.08
CA GLU A 222 -2.11 25.02 -7.83
C GLU A 222 -3.33 24.25 -7.33
N GLU A 223 -4.16 23.71 -8.22
CA GLU A 223 -5.34 22.92 -7.88
C GLU A 223 -4.96 21.69 -7.04
N THR A 224 -3.87 21.01 -7.40
CA THR A 224 -3.34 19.88 -6.62
C THR A 224 -2.84 20.37 -5.26
N GLN A 225 -2.22 21.54 -5.20
CA GLN A 225 -1.76 22.14 -3.94
C GLN A 225 -2.95 22.49 -3.02
N TRP A 226 -4.03 23.06 -3.55
CA TRP A 226 -5.24 23.39 -2.79
C TRP A 226 -5.95 22.15 -2.28
N LEU A 227 -6.02 21.09 -3.09
CA LEU A 227 -6.62 19.83 -2.69
C LEU A 227 -5.85 19.19 -1.53
N ILE A 228 -4.51 19.20 -1.59
CA ILE A 228 -3.66 18.77 -0.47
C ILE A 228 -3.97 19.60 0.79
N GLN A 229 -3.99 20.93 0.67
CA GLN A 229 -4.31 21.81 1.79
C GLN A 229 -5.66 21.45 2.44
N GLY A 230 -6.70 21.21 1.63
CA GLY A 230 -8.02 20.78 2.10
C GLY A 230 -8.01 19.48 2.90
N TYR A 231 -7.27 18.46 2.46
CA TYR A 231 -7.16 17.20 3.22
C TYR A 231 -6.40 17.34 4.51
N ILE A 232 -5.37 18.18 4.52
CA ILE A 232 -4.69 18.45 5.76
C ILE A 232 -5.68 19.23 6.67
N ASP A 233 -6.52 20.13 6.13
CA ASP A 233 -7.59 20.87 6.83
C ASP A 233 -8.60 19.97 7.55
N GLU A 234 -9.04 18.94 6.86
CA GLU A 234 -9.88 17.89 7.42
C GLU A 234 -9.15 17.09 8.52
N SER A 235 -7.86 16.77 8.33
CA SER A 235 -7.11 15.99 9.30
C SER A 235 -6.94 16.71 10.64
N TRP A 236 -6.80 18.03 10.63
CA TRP A 236 -6.65 18.83 11.83
C TRP A 236 -7.90 18.85 12.72
N GLN A 237 -9.08 18.59 12.16
CA GLN A 237 -10.33 18.50 12.91
C GLN A 237 -10.41 17.19 13.72
N GLN A 238 -9.60 16.19 13.38
CA GLN A 238 -9.53 14.89 14.05
C GLN A 238 -8.49 14.84 15.17
N ILE A 239 -7.63 15.86 15.27
CA ILE A 239 -6.55 15.88 16.25
C ILE A 239 -7.10 16.23 17.63
N PRO A 240 -6.90 15.36 18.66
CA PRO A 240 -7.43 15.61 19.99
C PRO A 240 -6.68 16.71 20.74
N ASN A 241 -5.38 16.90 20.47
CA ASN A 241 -4.54 17.91 21.10
C ASN A 241 -4.00 18.90 20.05
N PRO A 242 -4.53 20.13 19.96
CA PRO A 242 -4.08 21.15 19.02
C PRO A 242 -2.60 21.55 19.12
N GLN A 243 -1.92 21.23 20.22
CA GLN A 243 -0.51 21.55 20.45
C GLN A 243 0.45 20.39 20.16
N ALA A 244 -0.08 19.18 19.91
CA ALA A 244 0.76 18.03 19.64
C ALA A 244 1.55 18.22 18.33
N PRO A 245 2.88 17.98 18.32
CA PRO A 245 3.64 17.85 17.09
C PRO A 245 3.10 16.69 16.25
N ILE A 246 3.32 16.76 14.94
CA ILE A 246 2.80 15.77 14.00
C ILE A 246 3.91 15.09 13.20
N ILE A 247 3.70 13.80 12.98
CA ILE A 247 4.36 13.01 11.95
C ILE A 247 3.34 12.85 10.82
N ALA A 248 3.68 13.26 9.61
CA ALA A 248 2.85 13.02 8.43
C ALA A 248 3.40 11.81 7.67
N SER A 249 2.53 10.87 7.30
CA SER A 249 2.92 9.70 6.50
C SER A 249 2.10 9.63 5.21
N LEU A 250 2.80 9.55 4.09
CA LEU A 250 2.23 9.58 2.75
C LEU A 250 2.03 8.15 2.23
N ASN A 251 0.89 7.55 2.52
CA ASN A 251 0.55 6.16 2.22
C ASN A 251 -0.24 6.03 0.91
N CYS A 252 0.22 6.73 -0.13
CA CYS A 252 -0.16 6.54 -1.53
C CYS A 252 1.07 6.78 -2.39
N THR A 253 1.27 5.96 -3.42
CA THR A 253 2.47 6.06 -4.28
C THR A 253 2.54 7.39 -5.02
N HIS A 254 1.39 7.96 -5.40
CA HIS A 254 1.28 9.26 -6.07
C HIS A 254 1.78 10.42 -5.24
N TYR A 255 1.65 10.39 -3.92
CA TYR A 255 1.98 11.53 -3.06
C TYR A 255 3.47 11.89 -3.12
N ALA A 256 4.33 10.95 -3.55
CA ALA A 256 5.73 11.19 -3.81
C ALA A 256 6.01 12.19 -4.94
N TYR A 257 5.11 12.33 -5.93
CA TYR A 257 5.26 13.31 -7.02
C TYR A 257 5.11 14.75 -6.54
N VAL A 258 4.42 14.95 -5.42
CA VAL A 258 4.02 16.26 -4.90
C VAL A 258 4.55 16.53 -3.49
N LEU A 259 5.68 15.90 -3.13
CA LEU A 259 6.35 16.13 -1.85
C LEU A 259 6.55 17.61 -1.51
N PRO A 260 6.99 18.49 -2.44
CA PRO A 260 7.14 19.91 -2.13
C PRO A 260 5.83 20.59 -1.69
N PHE A 261 4.67 20.14 -2.22
CA PHE A 261 3.37 20.68 -1.82
C PHE A 261 2.98 20.21 -0.41
N TRP A 262 3.22 18.94 -0.07
CA TRP A 262 3.05 18.44 1.29
C TRP A 262 3.94 19.18 2.28
N GLU A 263 5.24 19.33 1.98
CA GLU A 263 6.20 20.03 2.82
C GLU A 263 5.77 21.49 3.07
N LYS A 264 5.41 22.21 2.01
CA LYS A 264 4.94 23.60 2.09
C LYS A 264 3.68 23.73 2.94
N ALA A 265 2.67 22.89 2.69
CA ALA A 265 1.40 22.95 3.40
C ALA A 265 1.55 22.60 4.89
N LEU A 266 2.31 21.53 5.21
CA LEU A 266 2.51 21.09 6.59
C LEU A 266 3.42 22.04 7.39
N SER A 267 4.44 22.64 6.76
CA SER A 267 5.35 23.58 7.43
C SER A 267 4.69 24.91 7.79
N ASN A 268 3.68 25.33 7.02
CA ASN A 268 2.89 26.53 7.29
C ASN A 268 1.68 26.27 8.21
N SER A 269 1.61 25.08 8.81
CA SER A 269 0.47 24.68 9.63
C SER A 269 0.60 25.09 11.10
N ARG A 270 -0.52 25.03 11.82
CA ARG A 270 -0.59 25.31 13.27
C ARG A 270 0.13 24.24 14.13
N HIS A 271 0.46 23.09 13.56
CA HIS A 271 1.16 22.00 14.25
C HIS A 271 2.62 21.94 13.81
N LYS A 272 3.54 21.72 14.75
CA LYS A 272 4.94 21.48 14.43
C LYS A 272 5.10 20.13 13.71
N LEU A 273 5.50 20.15 12.45
CA LEU A 273 5.92 18.95 11.71
C LEU A 273 7.28 18.48 12.23
N VAL A 274 7.35 17.25 12.74
CA VAL A 274 8.62 16.64 13.20
C VAL A 274 9.18 15.60 12.22
N ALA A 275 8.32 14.99 11.41
CA ALA A 275 8.74 14.12 10.31
C ALA A 275 7.69 14.05 9.20
N LEU A 276 8.14 14.03 7.95
CA LEU A 276 7.35 13.69 6.77
C LEU A 276 7.88 12.38 6.18
N LEU A 277 7.05 11.34 6.18
CA LEU A 277 7.42 9.99 5.80
C LEU A 277 6.87 9.63 4.42
N ASN A 278 7.74 9.10 3.57
CA ASN A 278 7.39 8.55 2.26
C ASN A 278 8.02 7.15 2.10
N PRO A 279 7.21 6.08 2.10
CA PRO A 279 7.72 4.71 2.08
C PRO A 279 8.17 4.23 0.69
N ASN A 280 7.91 4.97 -0.39
CA ASN A 280 8.18 4.52 -1.76
C ASN A 280 9.63 4.03 -1.96
N LEU A 281 10.62 4.78 -1.47
CA LEU A 281 12.03 4.43 -1.66
C LEU A 281 12.51 3.36 -0.69
N LYS A 282 11.91 3.28 0.50
CA LYS A 282 12.22 2.26 1.50
C LYS A 282 11.90 0.86 0.97
N LEU A 283 10.86 0.74 0.16
CA LEU A 283 10.44 -0.53 -0.45
C LEU A 283 11.53 -1.21 -1.30
N ILE A 284 12.43 -0.44 -1.91
CA ILE A 284 13.49 -0.98 -2.78
C ILE A 284 14.86 -1.03 -2.12
N ASP A 285 15.00 -0.57 -0.87
CA ASP A 285 16.28 -0.62 -0.12
C ASP A 285 16.90 -2.02 -0.08
N PRO A 286 16.13 -3.10 0.19
CA PRO A 286 16.71 -4.43 0.34
C PRO A 286 17.35 -5.00 -0.95
N LEU A 287 17.13 -4.38 -2.12
CA LEU A 287 17.80 -4.76 -3.38
C LEU A 287 19.24 -4.26 -3.48
N PHE A 288 19.66 -3.37 -2.58
CA PHE A 288 20.96 -2.69 -2.64
C PHE A 288 21.71 -2.76 -1.31
N PRO A 289 21.96 -3.95 -0.74
CA PRO A 289 22.86 -4.08 0.38
C PRO A 289 24.29 -3.68 -0.05
N GLU A 290 25.10 -3.17 0.88
CA GLU A 290 26.42 -2.59 0.60
C GLU A 290 27.35 -3.55 -0.17
N GLN A 291 27.24 -4.85 0.07
CA GLN A 291 28.06 -5.89 -0.54
C GLN A 291 27.85 -6.01 -2.06
N LEU A 292 26.72 -5.53 -2.60
CA LEU A 292 26.46 -5.54 -4.04
C LEU A 292 26.94 -4.27 -4.74
N ASN A 293 27.43 -3.27 -4.02
CA ASN A 293 27.85 -2.03 -4.63
C ASN A 293 29.09 -2.24 -5.53
N HIS A 294 29.04 -1.67 -6.74
CA HIS A 294 30.05 -1.77 -7.80
C HIS A 294 30.43 -3.20 -8.21
N ARG A 295 29.53 -4.17 -8.03
CA ARG A 295 29.74 -5.57 -8.40
C ARG A 295 30.07 -5.77 -9.89
N PHE A 296 29.52 -4.94 -10.77
CA PHE A 296 29.78 -4.98 -12.22
C PHE A 296 30.30 -3.65 -12.77
N SER A 297 31.10 -3.69 -13.84
CA SER A 297 31.65 -2.49 -14.50
C SER A 297 30.60 -1.70 -15.27
N LYS A 298 29.58 -2.39 -15.81
CA LYS A 298 28.44 -1.85 -16.57
C LYS A 298 27.12 -2.44 -16.07
N CYS A 299 26.05 -1.66 -16.20
CA CYS A 299 24.68 -2.06 -15.87
C CYS A 299 23.75 -1.63 -17.02
N SER A 300 23.08 -2.58 -17.65
CA SER A 300 22.07 -2.34 -18.68
C SER A 300 20.68 -2.57 -18.10
N ILE A 301 19.76 -1.63 -18.30
CA ILE A 301 18.40 -1.72 -17.74
C ILE A 301 17.39 -1.45 -18.83
N LYS A 302 16.46 -2.38 -19.01
CA LYS A 302 15.26 -2.24 -19.84
C LYS A 302 14.07 -1.92 -18.95
N VAL A 303 13.23 -1.00 -19.39
CA VAL A 303 11.99 -0.63 -18.69
C VAL A 303 10.83 -0.82 -19.66
N LYS A 304 9.77 -1.47 -19.20
CA LYS A 304 8.53 -1.69 -19.93
C LYS A 304 7.36 -1.18 -19.10
N VAL A 305 6.45 -0.44 -19.71
CA VAL A 305 5.19 0.00 -19.08
C VAL A 305 4.06 -0.70 -19.82
N VAL A 306 3.18 -1.39 -19.10
CA VAL A 306 2.01 -2.06 -19.68
C VAL A 306 0.75 -1.66 -18.96
N SER A 307 -0.32 -1.46 -19.74
CA SER A 307 -1.64 -1.07 -19.23
C SER A 307 -2.73 -1.68 -20.10
N MET A 308 -3.87 -2.05 -19.51
CA MET A 308 -5.08 -2.33 -20.31
C MET A 308 -5.96 -1.12 -20.52
N VAL A 309 -5.77 -0.09 -19.70
CA VAL A 309 -6.49 1.18 -19.81
C VAL A 309 -5.61 2.15 -20.59
N PRO A 310 -6.13 2.80 -21.65
CA PRO A 310 -5.41 3.87 -22.34
C PRO A 310 -4.99 4.96 -21.37
N ILE A 311 -3.72 5.35 -21.40
CA ILE A 311 -3.20 6.45 -20.58
C ILE A 311 -3.38 7.75 -21.37
N PRO A 312 -4.10 8.76 -20.82
CA PRO A 312 -4.33 10.01 -21.53
C PRO A 312 -3.00 10.76 -21.82
N PRO A 313 -2.86 11.44 -22.98
CA PRO A 313 -1.64 12.16 -23.33
C PRO A 313 -1.19 13.19 -22.28
N GLU A 314 -2.14 13.91 -21.67
CA GLU A 314 -1.87 14.87 -20.60
C GLU A 314 -1.31 14.21 -19.34
N THR A 315 -1.74 12.98 -19.05
CA THR A 315 -1.20 12.18 -17.93
C THR A 315 0.21 11.68 -18.24
N ILE A 316 0.45 11.26 -19.49
CA ILE A 316 1.79 10.87 -19.96
C ILE A 316 2.76 12.05 -19.85
N ASP A 317 2.35 13.24 -20.28
CA ASP A 317 3.17 14.46 -20.17
C ASP A 317 3.45 14.80 -18.70
N SER A 318 2.40 14.91 -17.88
CA SER A 318 2.51 15.31 -16.48
C SER A 318 3.41 14.38 -15.67
N ILE A 319 3.11 13.07 -15.67
CA ILE A 319 3.94 12.09 -14.99
C ILE A 319 5.32 11.95 -15.66
N GLY A 320 5.39 12.04 -16.99
CA GLY A 320 6.65 12.01 -17.73
C GLY A 320 7.63 13.10 -17.30
N ARG A 321 7.14 14.34 -17.11
CA ARG A 321 7.92 15.48 -16.60
C ARG A 321 8.44 15.23 -15.19
N ALA A 322 7.64 14.60 -14.31
CA ALA A 322 8.08 14.23 -12.97
C ALA A 322 9.13 13.10 -12.97
N LEU A 323 9.00 12.12 -13.88
CA LEU A 323 9.91 10.97 -13.95
C LEU A 323 11.24 11.27 -14.63
N ASN A 324 11.25 12.13 -15.65
CA ASN A 324 12.42 12.36 -16.51
C ASN A 324 13.70 12.79 -15.74
N PRO A 325 13.64 13.69 -14.74
CA PRO A 325 14.81 14.03 -13.93
C PRO A 325 15.36 12.87 -13.09
N ILE A 326 14.55 11.86 -12.78
CA ILE A 326 14.95 10.69 -11.99
C ILE A 326 15.48 9.58 -12.90
N SER A 327 14.73 9.26 -13.96
CA SER A 327 15.04 8.21 -14.92
C SER A 327 14.43 8.53 -16.29
N PRO A 328 15.21 9.06 -17.24
CA PRO A 328 14.76 9.27 -18.61
C PRO A 328 14.25 7.98 -19.26
N ALA A 329 14.87 6.83 -18.94
CA ALA A 329 14.45 5.53 -19.44
C ALA A 329 13.02 5.16 -18.99
N THR A 330 12.63 5.52 -17.77
CA THR A 330 11.27 5.27 -17.27
C THR A 330 10.26 6.23 -17.90
N ALA A 331 10.63 7.50 -18.08
CA ALA A 331 9.79 8.48 -18.77
C ALA A 331 9.56 8.08 -20.24
N THR A 332 10.61 7.66 -20.96
CA THR A 332 10.49 7.13 -22.32
C THR A 332 9.63 5.86 -22.38
N ALA A 333 9.79 4.95 -21.42
CA ALA A 333 8.96 3.74 -21.37
C ALA A 333 7.48 4.05 -21.13
N LEU A 334 7.15 5.11 -20.37
CA LEU A 334 5.78 5.59 -20.20
C LEU A 334 5.22 6.15 -21.52
N GLN A 335 6.00 6.94 -22.26
CA GLN A 335 5.59 7.45 -23.58
C GLN A 335 5.36 6.32 -24.60
N GLN A 336 6.08 5.21 -24.45
CA GLN A 336 6.03 4.03 -25.32
C GLN A 336 5.31 2.85 -24.67
N TYR A 337 4.38 3.10 -23.76
CA TYR A 337 3.69 2.03 -23.05
C TYR A 337 2.94 1.09 -24.01
N GLU A 338 2.84 -0.18 -23.62
CA GLU A 338 2.05 -1.17 -24.37
C GLU A 338 0.62 -1.18 -23.85
N LEU A 339 -0.34 -0.89 -24.74
CA LEU A 339 -1.76 -1.06 -24.48
C LEU A 339 -2.16 -2.50 -24.79
N ILE A 340 -2.58 -3.25 -23.77
CA ILE A 340 -3.00 -4.65 -23.88
C ILE A 340 -4.44 -4.76 -23.35
N PRO A 341 -5.48 -4.66 -24.20
CA PRO A 341 -6.88 -4.62 -23.75
C PRO A 341 -7.34 -5.81 -22.90
N ASP A 342 -6.71 -6.97 -23.08
CA ASP A 342 -6.96 -8.23 -22.38
C ASP A 342 -5.87 -8.54 -21.33
N LEU A 343 -5.19 -7.52 -20.80
CA LEU A 343 -4.05 -7.70 -19.88
C LEU A 343 -4.36 -8.66 -18.74
N PHE A 344 -5.54 -8.54 -18.12
CA PHE A 344 -6.10 -9.49 -17.17
C PHE A 344 -7.64 -9.43 -17.15
N GLU A 345 -8.29 -10.50 -16.69
CA GLU A 345 -9.76 -10.57 -16.62
C GLU A 345 -10.28 -9.85 -15.37
N TRP A 346 -11.31 -9.01 -15.51
CA TRP A 346 -11.93 -8.33 -14.37
C TRP A 346 -13.46 -8.29 -14.43
N GLN A 347 -14.07 -8.18 -15.62
CA GLN A 347 -15.52 -7.97 -15.76
C GLN A 347 -16.35 -9.09 -15.11
N LYS A 348 -15.89 -10.35 -15.18
CA LYS A 348 -16.60 -11.49 -14.58
C LYS A 348 -16.77 -11.40 -13.06
N TYR A 349 -15.98 -10.56 -12.39
CA TYR A 349 -16.04 -10.39 -10.94
C TYR A 349 -17.03 -9.31 -10.50
N LEU A 350 -17.50 -8.44 -11.41
CA LEU A 350 -18.46 -7.39 -11.07
C LEU A 350 -19.92 -7.87 -10.96
N HIS A 351 -20.22 -9.08 -11.43
CA HIS A 351 -21.60 -9.55 -11.64
C HIS A 351 -21.99 -10.78 -10.82
N LEU A 352 -21.28 -11.10 -9.74
CA LEU A 352 -21.70 -12.19 -8.85
C LEU A 352 -22.53 -11.63 -7.70
N PRO A 353 -23.87 -11.63 -7.77
CA PRO A 353 -24.66 -11.64 -6.54
C PRO A 353 -24.19 -12.85 -5.74
N GLN A 354 -23.82 -12.65 -4.47
CA GLN A 354 -23.86 -13.77 -3.54
C GLN A 354 -25.31 -14.22 -3.55
N ASN A 355 -25.56 -15.47 -3.94
CA ASN A 355 -26.79 -16.14 -3.54
C ASN A 355 -26.86 -15.95 -2.03
N LEU A 356 -27.69 -15.03 -1.58
CA LEU A 356 -28.23 -15.07 -0.23
C LEU A 356 -28.91 -16.42 -0.13
N ASP A 357 -28.50 -17.16 0.88
CA ASP A 357 -28.89 -18.53 1.14
C ASP A 357 -30.38 -18.74 0.87
N GLN A 358 -30.65 -19.59 -0.12
CA GLN A 358 -31.79 -20.48 -0.04
C GLN A 358 -31.49 -21.47 1.09
N GLU A 359 -31.79 -21.10 2.32
CA GLU A 359 -32.11 -22.08 3.35
C GLU A 359 -33.58 -21.90 3.74
N ASN A 360 -34.30 -23.00 3.54
CA ASN A 360 -35.71 -23.22 3.86
C ASN A 360 -35.99 -23.10 5.36
#